data_AF-A0A845GE50-F1
#
_entry.id   AF-A0A845GE50-F1
#
_cell.length_a   1.000
_cell.length_b   1.000
_cell.length_c   1.000
_cell.angle_alpha   90.00
_cell.angle_beta   90.00
_cell.angle_gamma   90.00
#
_symmetry.space_group_name_H-M   'P 1'
#
loop_
_entity.id
_entity.type
_entity.pdbx_description
1 polymer ?
#
loop_
_entity_poly.entity_id
_entity_poly.type
_entity_poly.pdbx_seq_one_letter_code
_entity_poly.pdbx_strand_id
1 'polypeptide(L)'
;PYGAPLARLGRAPLLQRILASGRPGVSDMFTGPLNGKPIFSVAVPVRRDGAIVMTLNAIYTPERLLHVLSEQQLPAHWRASILDTDGRVVTRSHELATYAGRQTSAALRRQLAGASESGMDSRTLDGQDVYVVYSRSPRTGWTAVLGIPRAELAAPL
;
A
#
# COMPACT_ATOMS: atom_id res chain seq x y z
N PRO A 1 1.85 13.80 26.50
CA PRO A 1 2.10 13.19 27.83
C PRO A 1 1.21 11.96 28.05
N TYR A 2 1.68 11.01 28.84
CA TYR A 2 0.86 9.88 29.30
C TYR A 2 -0.40 10.40 29.99
N GLY A 3 -1.56 9.79 29.73
CA GLY A 3 -2.87 10.25 30.24
C GLY A 3 -3.50 11.42 29.47
N ALA A 4 -2.82 12.03 28.50
CA ALA A 4 -3.45 13.00 27.61
C ALA A 4 -4.48 12.31 26.71
N PRO A 5 -5.60 13.00 26.37
CA PRO A 5 -6.55 12.47 25.39
C PRO A 5 -5.84 12.12 24.10
N LEU A 6 -6.12 10.91 23.58
CA LEU A 6 -5.61 10.51 22.27
C LEU A 6 -6.07 11.53 21.23
N ALA A 7 -5.13 11.93 20.37
CA ALA A 7 -5.42 12.80 19.25
C ALA A 7 -6.56 12.18 18.42
N ARG A 8 -7.67 12.92 18.25
CA ARG A 8 -8.75 12.47 17.36
C ARG A 8 -8.26 12.58 15.93
N LEU A 9 -8.28 11.47 15.20
CA LEU A 9 -8.10 11.49 13.76
C LEU A 9 -9.29 12.25 13.15
N GLY A 10 -9.04 13.40 12.53
CA GLY A 10 -10.08 14.28 11.97
C GLY A 10 -10.91 13.61 10.87
N ARG A 11 -10.38 12.58 10.21
CA ARG A 11 -11.11 11.67 9.32
C ARG A 11 -10.71 10.23 9.65
N ALA A 12 -11.70 9.34 9.73
CA ALA A 12 -11.48 7.90 9.95
C ALA A 12 -12.16 7.05 8.85
N PRO A 13 -11.71 7.11 7.59
CA PRO A 13 -12.35 6.37 6.49
C PRO A 13 -12.39 4.85 6.73
N LEU A 14 -11.33 4.29 7.32
CA LEU A 14 -11.29 2.87 7.67
C LEU A 14 -12.41 2.52 8.67
N LEU A 15 -12.64 3.34 9.69
CA LEU A 15 -13.71 3.11 10.66
C LEU A 15 -15.08 3.09 9.97
N GLN A 16 -15.35 4.07 9.09
CA GLN A 16 -16.60 4.13 8.33
C GLN A 16 -16.81 2.86 7.48
N ARG A 17 -15.76 2.40 6.77
CA ARG A 17 -15.83 1.16 5.98
C ARG A 17 -16.08 -0.07 6.85
N ILE A 18 -15.47 -0.16 8.03
CA ILE A 18 -15.68 -1.28 8.96
C ILE A 18 -17.10 -1.25 9.53
N LEU A 19 -17.61 -0.08 9.91
CA LEU A 19 -18.98 0.05 10.41
C LEU A 19 -20.00 -0.32 9.33
N ALA A 20 -19.76 0.08 8.08
CA ALA A 20 -20.65 -0.25 6.96
C ALA A 20 -20.58 -1.73 6.54
N SER A 21 -19.39 -2.32 6.48
CA SER A 21 -19.19 -3.70 5.97
C SER A 21 -19.22 -4.77 7.06
N GLY A 22 -18.97 -4.40 8.32
CA GLY A 22 -18.77 -5.31 9.43
C GLY A 22 -17.55 -6.22 9.33
N ARG A 23 -16.61 -5.92 8.42
CA ARG A 23 -15.42 -6.72 8.11
C ARG A 23 -14.13 -6.00 8.51
N PRO A 24 -13.03 -6.71 8.79
CA PRO A 24 -11.70 -6.12 8.93
C PRO A 24 -11.26 -5.31 7.70
N GLY A 25 -10.35 -4.36 7.89
CA GLY A 25 -9.78 -3.59 6.79
C GLY A 25 -8.41 -2.98 7.07
N VAL A 26 -7.82 -2.41 6.03
CA VAL A 26 -6.52 -1.72 6.06
C VAL A 26 -6.70 -0.27 5.59
N SER A 27 -6.16 0.71 6.30
CA SER A 27 -6.22 2.12 5.89
C SER A 27 -5.33 2.40 4.68
N ASP A 28 -5.53 3.52 4.02
CA ASP A 28 -4.46 4.12 3.19
C ASP A 28 -3.36 4.69 4.08
N MET A 29 -2.25 5.15 3.48
CA MET A 29 -1.18 5.77 4.24
C MET A 29 -1.60 7.12 4.79
N PHE A 30 -1.22 7.38 6.05
CA PHE A 30 -1.41 8.67 6.69
C PHE A 30 -0.22 9.03 7.59
N THR A 31 -0.11 10.31 7.91
CA THR A 31 0.94 10.80 8.80
C THR A 31 0.57 10.52 10.25
N GLY A 32 1.43 9.80 10.97
CA GLY A 32 1.23 9.45 12.36
C GLY A 32 1.29 10.69 13.27
N PRO A 33 0.33 10.86 14.21
CA PRO A 33 0.23 12.07 15.02
C PRO A 33 1.32 12.20 16.10
N LEU A 34 2.05 11.11 16.39
CA LEU A 34 3.05 11.07 17.46
C LEU A 34 4.45 11.52 17.02
N ASN A 35 4.86 11.18 15.80
CA ASN A 35 6.22 11.38 15.32
C ASN A 35 6.31 11.86 13.86
N GLY A 36 5.17 12.16 13.22
CA GLY A 36 5.13 12.63 11.84
C GLY A 36 5.53 11.60 10.78
N LYS A 37 5.71 10.32 11.16
CA LYS A 37 6.11 9.28 10.21
C LYS A 37 4.91 8.76 9.39
N PRO A 38 5.13 8.36 8.13
CA PRO A 38 4.11 7.65 7.37
C PRO A 38 3.79 6.31 8.03
N ILE A 39 2.50 6.04 8.24
CA ILE A 39 1.97 4.82 8.84
C ILE A 39 0.70 4.37 8.11
N PHE A 40 0.30 3.13 8.35
CA PHE A 40 -1.02 2.62 8.02
C PHE A 40 -1.56 1.81 9.21
N SER A 41 -2.87 1.56 9.23
CA SER A 41 -3.49 0.73 10.27
C SER A 41 -4.23 -0.47 9.68
N VAL A 42 -4.20 -1.57 10.41
CA VAL A 42 -5.09 -2.71 10.23
C VAL A 42 -6.09 -2.68 11.37
N ALA A 43 -7.38 -2.80 11.05
CA ALA A 43 -8.42 -2.71 12.05
C ALA A 43 -9.45 -3.82 11.91
N VAL A 44 -9.92 -4.30 13.07
CA VAL A 44 -10.95 -5.34 13.18
C VAL A 44 -12.11 -4.81 14.02
N PRO A 45 -13.37 -5.12 13.66
CA PRO A 45 -14.52 -4.75 14.48
C PRO A 45 -14.57 -5.61 15.75
N VAL A 46 -14.83 -4.97 16.88
CA VAL A 46 -15.15 -5.64 18.15
C VAL A 46 -16.65 -5.61 18.34
N ARG A 47 -17.26 -6.77 18.57
CA ARG A 47 -18.71 -6.92 18.69
C ARG A 47 -19.11 -7.22 20.14
N ARG A 48 -20.22 -6.62 20.56
CA ARG A 48 -20.93 -6.94 21.80
C ARG A 48 -22.42 -7.00 21.47
N ASP A 49 -23.08 -8.09 21.83
CA ASP A 49 -24.51 -8.32 21.57
C ASP A 49 -24.89 -8.10 20.09
N GLY A 50 -24.03 -8.58 19.17
CA GLY A 50 -24.21 -8.47 17.72
C GLY A 50 -23.82 -7.11 17.11
N ALA A 51 -23.77 -6.04 17.92
CA ALA A 51 -23.42 -4.70 17.47
C ALA A 51 -21.90 -4.44 17.49
N ILE A 52 -21.40 -3.65 16.54
CA ILE A 52 -20.01 -3.17 16.55
C ILE A 52 -19.92 -2.01 17.54
N VAL A 53 -19.18 -2.22 18.64
CA VAL A 53 -19.04 -1.21 19.71
C VAL A 53 -17.76 -0.39 19.58
N MET A 54 -16.74 -0.97 18.93
CA MET A 54 -15.45 -0.32 18.69
C MET A 54 -14.67 -1.08 17.61
N THR A 55 -13.51 -0.55 17.26
CA THR A 55 -12.51 -1.24 16.43
C THR A 55 -11.21 -1.39 17.20
N LEU A 56 -10.61 -2.57 17.14
CA LEU A 56 -9.23 -2.78 17.58
C LEU A 56 -8.31 -2.47 16.39
N ASN A 57 -7.33 -1.59 16.61
CA ASN A 57 -6.44 -1.09 15.56
C ASN A 57 -4.99 -1.46 15.89
N ALA A 58 -4.28 -2.01 14.91
CA ALA A 58 -2.82 -2.17 14.93
C ALA A 58 -2.20 -1.20 13.92
N ILE A 59 -1.19 -0.45 14.36
CA ILE A 59 -0.50 0.55 13.54
C ILE A 59 0.84 -0.02 13.09
N TYR A 60 1.16 0.14 11.81
CA TYR A 60 2.38 -0.35 11.18
C TYR A 60 3.08 0.75 10.41
N THR A 61 4.39 0.60 10.28
CA THR A 61 5.21 1.42 9.39
C THR A 61 5.43 0.69 8.06
N PRO A 62 5.63 1.42 6.94
CA PRO A 62 6.05 0.89 5.64
C PRO A 62 7.09 -0.22 5.67
N GLU A 63 8.11 -0.06 6.52
CA GLU A 63 9.26 -0.97 6.62
C GLU A 63 8.85 -2.39 7.03
N ARG A 64 7.74 -2.54 7.77
CA ARG A 64 7.24 -3.86 8.17
C ARG A 64 6.82 -4.72 6.97
N LEU A 65 6.43 -4.10 5.87
CA LEU A 65 6.04 -4.78 4.62
C LEU A 65 7.21 -4.98 3.67
N LEU A 66 8.37 -4.33 3.89
CA LEU A 66 9.54 -4.54 3.04
C LEU A 66 9.97 -6.01 3.04
N HIS A 67 9.90 -6.67 4.20
CA HIS A 67 10.25 -8.08 4.33
C HIS A 67 9.46 -8.98 3.38
N VAL A 68 8.15 -8.72 3.20
CA VAL A 68 7.28 -9.47 2.27
C VAL A 68 7.80 -9.40 0.83
N LEU A 69 8.32 -8.23 0.43
CA LEU A 69 8.91 -8.05 -0.90
C LEU A 69 10.30 -8.70 -0.99
N SER A 70 11.12 -8.60 0.07
CA SER A 70 12.46 -9.18 0.12
C SER A 70 12.44 -10.72 0.05
N GLU A 71 11.45 -11.37 0.66
CA GLU A 71 11.29 -12.83 0.63
C GLU A 71 11.02 -13.39 -0.78
N GLN A 72 10.54 -12.55 -1.71
CA GLN A 72 10.29 -12.97 -3.09
C GLN A 72 11.58 -13.23 -3.88
N GLN A 73 12.75 -12.83 -3.37
CA GLN A 73 14.06 -13.05 -3.99
C GLN A 73 14.09 -12.67 -5.48
N LEU A 74 13.45 -11.54 -5.80
CA LEU A 74 13.37 -11.07 -7.17
C LEU A 74 14.78 -10.70 -7.68
N PRO A 75 15.02 -10.80 -9.00
CA PRO A 75 16.26 -10.31 -9.59
C PRO A 75 16.55 -8.86 -9.15
N ALA A 76 17.83 -8.53 -8.92
CA ALA A 76 18.23 -7.24 -8.33
C ALA A 76 17.75 -6.02 -9.14
N HIS A 77 17.61 -6.20 -10.45
CA HIS A 77 17.12 -5.21 -11.39
C HIS A 77 15.59 -5.20 -11.54
N TRP A 78 14.84 -6.05 -10.81
CA TRP A 78 13.38 -5.96 -10.74
C TRP A 78 12.95 -5.01 -9.62
N ARG A 79 11.84 -4.31 -9.82
CA ARG A 79 11.27 -3.40 -8.82
C ARG A 79 9.88 -3.88 -8.41
N ALA A 80 9.72 -4.28 -7.15
CA ALA A 80 8.41 -4.56 -6.60
C ALA A 80 7.94 -3.41 -5.69
N SER A 81 6.65 -3.12 -5.71
CA SER A 81 6.01 -2.13 -4.85
C SER A 81 4.63 -2.60 -4.40
N ILE A 82 4.19 -2.11 -3.24
CA ILE A 82 2.80 -2.17 -2.80
C ILE A 82 2.28 -0.74 -2.77
N LEU A 83 1.12 -0.52 -3.38
CA LEU A 83 0.44 0.78 -3.43
C LEU A 83 -0.85 0.75 -2.62
N ASP A 84 -1.18 1.84 -1.93
CA ASP A 84 -2.48 2.03 -1.30
C ASP A 84 -3.58 2.35 -2.32
N THR A 85 -4.82 2.58 -1.86
CA THR A 85 -5.95 2.77 -2.77
C THR A 85 -5.88 4.09 -3.55
N ASP A 86 -5.14 5.07 -3.03
CA ASP A 86 -4.84 6.34 -3.69
C ASP A 86 -3.61 6.26 -4.62
N GLY A 87 -2.96 5.09 -4.70
CA GLY A 87 -1.79 4.85 -5.53
C GLY A 87 -0.49 5.43 -4.95
N ARG A 88 -0.42 5.63 -3.62
CA ARG A 88 0.82 5.98 -2.92
C ARG A 88 1.63 4.74 -2.61
N VAL A 89 2.95 4.86 -2.67
CA VAL A 89 3.87 3.75 -2.38
C VAL A 89 3.86 3.44 -0.89
N VAL A 90 3.27 2.32 -0.51
CA VAL A 90 3.33 1.78 0.86
C VAL A 90 4.69 1.19 1.14
N THR A 91 5.20 0.36 0.24
CA THR A 91 6.55 -0.19 0.32
C THR A 91 7.09 -0.46 -1.08
N ARG A 92 8.42 -0.54 -1.21
CA ARG A 92 9.15 -0.79 -2.45
C ARG A 92 10.42 -1.58 -2.14
N SER A 93 10.79 -2.54 -3.00
CA SER A 93 11.97 -3.39 -2.83
C SER A 93 13.30 -2.62 -2.83
N HIS A 94 13.31 -1.45 -3.47
CA HIS A 94 14.47 -0.57 -3.57
C HIS A 94 14.11 0.86 -3.18
N GLU A 95 15.06 1.57 -2.57
CA GLU A 95 14.96 3.00 -2.26
C GLU A 95 13.70 3.38 -1.45
N LEU A 96 13.27 2.50 -0.53
CA LEU A 96 12.05 2.69 0.26
C LEU A 96 11.99 4.08 0.93
N ALA A 97 13.07 4.51 1.57
CA ALA A 97 13.15 5.79 2.25
C ALA A 97 12.88 7.00 1.33
N THR A 98 13.23 6.86 0.04
CA THR A 98 13.01 7.90 -0.97
C THR A 98 11.57 7.95 -1.44
N TYR A 99 10.91 6.80 -1.59
CA TYR A 99 9.62 6.69 -2.29
C TYR A 99 8.41 6.40 -1.41
N ALA A 100 8.57 5.93 -0.17
CA ALA A 100 7.45 5.67 0.73
C ALA A 100 6.56 6.91 0.88
N GLY A 101 5.24 6.73 0.73
CA GLY A 101 4.25 7.81 0.75
C GLY A 101 4.18 8.67 -0.51
N ARG A 102 5.12 8.55 -1.46
CA ARG A 102 5.06 9.28 -2.73
C ARG A 102 4.00 8.68 -3.65
N GLN A 103 3.45 9.54 -4.50
CA GLN A 103 2.53 9.12 -5.53
C GLN A 103 3.26 8.35 -6.65
N THR A 104 2.67 7.24 -7.11
CA THR A 104 3.16 6.58 -8.33
C THR A 104 2.93 7.43 -9.59
N SER A 105 3.50 7.02 -10.72
CA SER A 105 3.42 7.74 -11.99
C SER A 105 1.96 7.98 -12.41
N ALA A 106 1.68 9.13 -13.05
CA ALA A 106 0.33 9.46 -13.52
C ALA A 106 -0.20 8.46 -14.56
N ALA A 107 0.69 7.81 -15.32
CA ALA A 107 0.33 6.74 -16.25
C ALA A 107 -0.18 5.50 -15.48
N LEU A 108 0.58 5.03 -14.48
CA LEU A 108 0.16 3.86 -13.69
C LEU A 108 -1.13 4.15 -12.93
N ARG A 109 -1.30 5.34 -12.34
CA ARG A 109 -2.56 5.70 -11.66
C ARG A 109 -3.79 5.64 -12.55
N ARG A 110 -3.68 6.15 -13.79
CA ARG A 110 -4.77 6.07 -14.77
C ARG A 110 -5.14 4.62 -15.07
N GLN A 111 -4.13 3.76 -15.18
CA GLN A 111 -4.37 2.35 -15.47
C GLN A 111 -4.98 1.60 -14.28
N LEU A 112 -4.49 1.87 -13.06
CA LEU A 112 -5.09 1.35 -11.83
C LEU A 112 -6.58 1.74 -11.70
N ALA A 113 -7.00 2.89 -12.20
CA ALA A 113 -8.41 3.29 -12.16
C ALA A 113 -9.30 2.44 -13.09
N GLY A 114 -8.75 1.90 -14.18
CA GLY A 114 -9.50 1.19 -15.21
C GLY A 114 -9.56 -0.33 -15.04
N ALA A 115 -8.51 -0.95 -14.48
CA ALA A 115 -8.45 -2.41 -14.32
C ALA A 115 -7.81 -2.81 -12.99
N SER A 116 -8.28 -3.92 -12.42
CA SER A 116 -7.71 -4.52 -11.19
C SER A 116 -6.43 -5.31 -11.45
N GLU A 117 -6.20 -5.75 -12.68
CA GLU A 117 -5.01 -6.49 -13.09
C GLU A 117 -4.71 -6.21 -14.56
N SER A 118 -3.47 -5.87 -14.88
CA SER A 118 -3.03 -5.60 -16.25
C SER A 118 -1.50 -5.53 -16.33
N GLY A 119 -0.99 -5.56 -17.55
CA GLY A 119 0.38 -5.14 -17.89
C GLY A 119 0.42 -3.83 -18.70
N MET A 120 1.52 -3.09 -18.62
CA MET A 120 1.80 -1.92 -19.45
C MET A 120 3.29 -1.64 -19.58
N ASP A 121 3.66 -0.96 -20.65
CA ASP A 121 4.95 -0.29 -20.71
C ASP A 121 4.97 0.93 -19.81
N SER A 122 6.06 1.09 -19.08
CA SER A 122 6.25 2.21 -18.20
C SER A 122 7.70 2.57 -18.03
N ARG A 123 7.93 3.65 -17.30
CA ARG A 123 9.23 4.05 -16.81
C ARG A 123 9.16 4.12 -15.29
N THR A 124 10.14 3.52 -14.61
CA THR A 124 10.20 3.55 -13.14
C THR A 124 10.41 4.98 -12.64
N LEU A 125 10.18 5.20 -11.34
CA LEU A 125 10.40 6.52 -10.71
C LEU A 125 11.87 6.98 -10.79
N ASP A 126 12.80 6.02 -10.91
CA ASP A 126 14.24 6.19 -11.12
C ASP A 126 14.66 6.25 -12.60
N GLY A 127 13.70 6.20 -13.55
CA GLY A 127 13.96 6.47 -14.97
C GLY A 127 14.25 5.27 -15.87
N GLN A 128 14.12 4.03 -15.39
CA GLN A 128 14.37 2.83 -16.21
C GLN A 128 13.12 2.37 -16.97
N ASP A 129 13.28 1.99 -18.24
CA ASP A 129 12.20 1.42 -19.05
C ASP A 129 11.87 -0.01 -18.60
N VAL A 130 10.61 -0.23 -18.24
CA VAL A 130 10.12 -1.47 -17.64
C VAL A 130 8.77 -1.86 -18.24
N TYR A 131 8.49 -3.16 -18.28
CA TYR A 131 7.13 -3.64 -18.35
C TYR A 131 6.60 -3.79 -16.93
N VAL A 132 5.51 -3.09 -16.63
CA VAL A 132 4.86 -3.12 -15.33
C VAL A 132 3.69 -4.09 -15.41
N VAL A 133 3.65 -5.05 -14.50
CA VAL A 133 2.44 -5.84 -14.20
C VAL A 133 1.95 -5.49 -12.81
N TYR A 134 0.64 -5.53 -12.61
CA TYR A 134 0.06 -5.24 -11.30
C TYR A 134 -1.19 -6.06 -11.04
N SER A 135 -1.49 -6.28 -9.76
CA SER A 135 -2.73 -6.93 -9.31
C SER A 135 -3.25 -6.25 -8.03
N ARG A 136 -4.55 -5.91 -8.02
CA ARG A 136 -5.24 -5.28 -6.90
C ARG A 136 -5.93 -6.32 -6.04
N SER A 137 -5.66 -6.27 -4.75
CA SER A 137 -6.35 -7.07 -3.74
C SER A 137 -7.83 -6.66 -3.63
N PRO A 138 -8.80 -7.57 -3.83
CA PRO A 138 -10.22 -7.26 -3.63
C PRO A 138 -10.56 -7.05 -2.14
N ARG A 139 -9.69 -7.46 -1.22
CA ARG A 139 -9.92 -7.33 0.23
C ARG A 139 -9.50 -5.97 0.78
N THR A 140 -8.39 -5.42 0.28
CA THR A 140 -7.80 -4.18 0.82
C THR A 140 -7.87 -3.02 -0.16
N GLY A 141 -8.07 -3.29 -1.46
CA GLY A 141 -7.95 -2.31 -2.53
C GLY A 141 -6.51 -1.93 -2.85
N TRP A 142 -5.54 -2.39 -2.06
CA TRP A 142 -4.11 -2.17 -2.30
C TRP A 142 -3.65 -2.96 -3.52
N THR A 143 -2.62 -2.46 -4.19
CA THR A 143 -2.13 -3.02 -5.46
C THR A 143 -0.67 -3.44 -5.32
N ALA A 144 -0.37 -4.70 -5.62
CA ALA A 144 0.99 -5.17 -5.84
C ALA A 144 1.41 -4.81 -7.27
N VAL A 145 2.62 -4.29 -7.42
CA VAL A 145 3.18 -3.82 -8.69
C VAL A 145 4.57 -4.39 -8.86
N LEU A 146 4.85 -4.90 -10.05
CA LEU A 146 6.17 -5.41 -10.43
C LEU A 146 6.62 -4.75 -11.73
N GLY A 147 7.77 -4.08 -11.70
CA GLY A 147 8.45 -3.54 -12.86
C GLY A 147 9.61 -4.44 -13.27
N ILE A 148 9.49 -5.02 -14.46
CA ILE A 148 10.47 -5.92 -15.08
C ILE A 148 11.23 -5.12 -16.15
N PRO A 149 12.57 -5.03 -16.11
CA PRO A 149 13.32 -4.35 -17.15
C PRO A 149 13.04 -4.94 -18.52
N ARG A 150 12.75 -4.07 -19.50
CA ARG A 150 12.41 -4.54 -20.85
C ARG A 150 13.49 -5.38 -21.51
N ALA A 151 14.75 -5.09 -21.20
CA ALA A 151 15.89 -5.82 -21.77
C ALA A 151 15.87 -7.32 -21.45
N GLU A 152 15.25 -7.74 -20.35
CA GLU A 152 15.19 -9.15 -19.95
C GLU A 152 13.97 -9.89 -20.47
N LEU A 153 12.87 -9.17 -20.74
CA LEU A 153 11.73 -9.78 -21.44
C LEU A 153 12.07 -10.16 -22.88
N ALA A 154 13.08 -9.51 -23.46
CA ALA A 154 13.59 -9.80 -24.78
C ALA A 154 14.72 -10.84 -24.79
N ALA A 155 15.19 -11.31 -23.62
CA ALA A 155 16.23 -12.32 -23.55
C ALA A 155 15.64 -13.71 -23.87
N PRO A 156 16.33 -14.55 -24.67
CA PRO A 156 15.91 -15.92 -24.87
C PRO A 156 15.92 -16.70 -23.54
N LEU A 157 14.91 -17.57 -23.36
CA LEU A 157 14.75 -18.46 -22.20
C LEU A 157 15.91 -19.45 -22.05
#